data_AF-A0A2E3Q2L9-F1
#
_entry.id   AF-A0A2E3Q2L9-F1
#
_cell.length_a   1.000
_cell.length_b   1.000
_cell.length_c   1.000
_cell.angle_alpha   90.00
_cell.angle_beta   90.00
_cell.angle_gamma   90.00
#
_symmetry.space_group_name_H-M   'P 1'
#
loop_
_entity.id
_entity.type
_entity.pdbx_description
1 polymer ?
#
loop_
_entity_poly.entity_id
_entity_poly.type
_entity_poly.pdbx_seq_one_letter_code
_entity_poly.pdbx_strand_id
1 'polypeptide(L)'
;MRSSRGPRRAANERSKADSETTVMEPDDHVCLCFRVSLRKLRNFVTREDPPVASRMADCLGAGTGCQWCVPFLKKLHQQHVDGEPMDLPVSPAEYATLRTRYRRTGERTPETAPDRDPPLTPDE
;
A
#
# COMPACT_ATOMS: atom_id res chain seq x y z
N MET A 1 -35.40 27.34 -37.62
CA MET A 1 -34.00 27.46 -37.15
C MET A 1 -33.76 26.52 -35.96
N ARG A 2 -32.67 25.74 -35.98
CA ARG A 2 -32.21 24.85 -34.88
C ARG A 2 -31.35 25.63 -33.88
N SER A 3 -31.54 25.38 -32.58
CA SER A 3 -30.52 25.27 -31.50
C SER A 3 -31.27 25.25 -30.17
N SER A 4 -31.51 24.12 -29.49
CA SER A 4 -30.55 23.16 -28.92
C SER A 4 -29.53 23.80 -27.98
N ARG A 5 -29.84 23.82 -26.68
CA ARG A 5 -28.87 23.70 -25.58
C ARG A 5 -29.60 23.31 -24.29
N GLY A 6 -29.64 22.00 -24.02
CA GLY A 6 -30.11 21.45 -22.75
C GLY A 6 -29.12 21.73 -21.61
N PRO A 7 -29.59 21.76 -20.36
CA PRO A 7 -28.73 21.99 -19.20
C PRO A 7 -27.80 20.79 -18.94
N ARG A 8 -26.61 21.15 -18.45
CA ARG A 8 -25.42 20.31 -18.29
C ARG A 8 -25.64 19.20 -17.26
N ARG A 9 -25.17 18.00 -17.59
CA ARG A 9 -25.14 16.80 -16.76
C ARG A 9 -24.41 17.06 -15.44
N ALA A 10 -25.14 17.06 -14.33
CA ALA A 10 -24.60 16.83 -12.99
C ALA A 10 -24.85 15.35 -12.65
N ALA A 11 -23.88 14.49 -12.95
CA ALA A 11 -24.00 13.06 -12.67
C ALA A 11 -22.61 12.45 -12.53
N ASN A 12 -21.97 12.58 -11.36
CA ASN A 12 -21.07 11.53 -10.83
C ASN A 12 -20.59 11.71 -9.37
N GLU A 13 -21.36 12.29 -8.46
CA GLU A 13 -20.89 12.57 -7.08
C GLU A 13 -21.64 11.82 -5.98
N ARG A 14 -22.48 10.83 -6.31
CA ARG A 14 -23.44 10.25 -5.35
C ARG A 14 -23.55 8.71 -5.31
N SER A 15 -22.55 7.98 -5.78
CA SER A 15 -22.58 6.50 -5.78
C SER A 15 -21.51 5.81 -4.92
N LYS A 16 -20.70 6.56 -4.15
CA LYS A 16 -19.56 6.04 -3.36
C LYS A 16 -19.90 5.92 -1.86
N ALA A 17 -21.00 5.26 -1.50
CA ALA A 17 -21.42 5.12 -0.09
C ALA A 17 -21.74 3.69 0.37
N ASP A 18 -21.73 2.69 -0.51
CA ASP A 18 -22.19 1.31 -0.18
C ASP A 18 -21.19 0.20 -0.56
N SER A 19 -19.88 0.46 -0.54
CA SER A 19 -18.88 -0.62 -0.63
C SER A 19 -17.90 -0.50 0.52
N GLU A 20 -18.22 -1.27 1.56
CA GLU A 20 -17.42 -1.60 2.74
C GLU A 20 -15.91 -1.37 2.55
N THR A 21 -15.35 -0.37 3.23
CA THR A 21 -13.92 -0.02 3.19
C THR A 21 -13.07 -1.06 3.91
N THR A 22 -13.02 -2.29 3.39
CA THR A 22 -12.27 -3.43 3.94
C THR A 22 -10.93 -3.64 3.25
N VAL A 23 -10.69 -2.99 2.10
CA VAL A 23 -9.50 -3.13 1.25
C VAL A 23 -8.86 -1.75 1.01
N MET A 24 -7.53 -1.70 0.85
CA MET A 24 -6.84 -0.46 0.49
C MET A 24 -7.21 -0.03 -0.94
N GLU A 25 -7.66 1.22 -1.08
CA GLU A 25 -7.80 1.86 -2.38
C GLU A 25 -6.44 2.38 -2.89
N PRO A 26 -6.30 2.69 -4.19
CA PRO A 26 -5.04 3.18 -4.74
C PRO A 26 -4.51 4.46 -4.07
N ASP A 27 -5.38 5.32 -3.53
CA ASP A 27 -4.96 6.56 -2.86
C ASP A 27 -4.66 6.39 -1.37
N ASP A 28 -4.92 5.21 -0.81
CA ASP A 28 -4.58 4.91 0.58
C ASP A 28 -3.08 4.72 0.77
N HIS A 29 -2.61 5.14 1.94
CA HIS A 29 -1.20 5.22 2.27
C HIS A 29 -0.68 3.92 2.87
N VAL A 30 0.18 3.22 2.13
CA VAL A 30 0.95 2.07 2.63
C VAL A 30 2.09 2.56 3.54
N CYS A 31 2.86 3.57 3.12
CA CYS A 31 3.85 4.18 4.02
C CYS A 31 3.23 5.38 4.75
N LEU A 32 2.75 5.17 5.98
CA LEU A 32 2.17 6.23 6.81
C LEU A 32 3.18 7.25 7.34
N CYS A 33 4.49 6.99 7.23
CA CYS A 33 5.52 7.98 7.62
C CYS A 33 5.69 9.06 6.55
N PHE A 34 5.85 8.63 5.30
CA PHE A 34 6.16 9.52 4.16
C PHE A 34 4.95 9.74 3.24
N ARG A 35 3.77 9.23 3.62
CA ARG A 35 2.52 9.34 2.83
C ARG A 35 2.71 8.84 1.40
N VAL A 36 3.26 7.64 1.28
CA VAL A 36 3.37 6.91 0.01
C VAL A 36 2.13 6.03 -0.15
N SER A 37 1.32 6.33 -1.17
CA SER A 37 0.10 5.59 -1.48
C SER A 37 0.37 4.34 -2.31
N LEU A 38 -0.59 3.42 -2.31
CA LEU A 38 -0.54 2.22 -3.14
C LEU A 38 -0.36 2.55 -4.63
N ARG A 39 -1.01 3.61 -5.13
CA ARG A 39 -0.84 4.13 -6.49
C ARG A 39 0.58 4.56 -6.78
N LYS A 40 1.25 5.24 -5.84
CA LYS A 40 2.65 5.66 -6.02
C LYS A 40 3.58 4.45 -6.12
N LEU A 41 3.35 3.43 -5.28
CA LEU A 41 4.10 2.18 -5.34
C LEU A 41 3.87 1.45 -6.67
N ARG A 42 2.62 1.30 -7.11
CA ARG A 42 2.26 0.75 -8.43
C ARG A 42 3.01 1.44 -9.57
N ASN A 43 2.91 2.77 -9.64
CA ASN A 43 3.58 3.52 -10.70
C ASN A 43 5.11 3.39 -10.64
N PHE A 44 5.68 3.37 -9.43
CA PHE A 44 7.13 3.21 -9.25
C PHE A 44 7.59 1.83 -9.72
N VAL A 45 6.97 0.75 -9.23
CA VAL A 45 7.41 -0.61 -9.53
C VAL A 45 7.21 -0.94 -11.02
N THR A 46 6.11 -0.48 -11.64
CA THR A 46 5.90 -0.65 -13.09
C THR A 46 6.95 0.09 -13.94
N ARG A 47 7.46 1.23 -13.49
CA ARG A 47 8.40 2.05 -14.27
C ARG A 47 9.85 1.66 -14.04
N GLU A 48 10.21 1.38 -12.79
CA GLU A 48 11.60 1.15 -12.37
C GLU A 48 11.96 -0.33 -12.30
N ASP A 49 10.96 -1.22 -12.26
CA ASP A 49 11.11 -2.67 -12.14
C ASP A 49 12.21 -3.10 -11.13
N PRO A 50 12.07 -2.68 -9.85
CA PRO A 50 13.12 -2.88 -8.86
C PRO A 50 13.45 -4.37 -8.69
N PRO A 51 14.73 -4.79 -8.79
CA PRO A 51 15.10 -6.21 -8.74
C PRO A 51 14.94 -6.83 -7.34
N VAL A 52 14.92 -6.02 -6.28
CA VAL A 52 14.79 -6.48 -4.89
C VAL A 52 13.88 -5.57 -4.08
N ALA A 53 13.16 -6.13 -3.11
CA ALA A 53 12.18 -5.42 -2.29
C ALA A 53 12.75 -4.23 -1.50
N SER A 54 14.05 -4.25 -1.13
CA SER A 54 14.67 -3.12 -0.42
C SER A 54 14.69 -1.83 -1.25
N ARG A 55 14.67 -1.94 -2.59
CA ARG A 55 14.60 -0.77 -3.50
C ARG A 55 13.24 -0.08 -3.51
N MET A 56 12.23 -0.63 -2.83
CA MET A 56 10.98 0.08 -2.56
C MET A 56 11.24 1.41 -1.81
N ALA A 57 12.36 1.53 -1.09
CA ALA A 57 12.80 2.78 -0.46
C ALA A 57 13.09 3.92 -1.45
N ASP A 58 13.42 3.61 -2.71
CA ASP A 58 13.63 4.62 -3.74
C ASP A 58 12.30 5.30 -4.13
N CYS A 59 11.16 4.68 -3.81
CA CYS A 59 9.85 5.32 -3.89
C CYS A 59 9.62 6.27 -2.70
N LEU A 60 10.15 7.49 -2.80
CA LEU A 60 9.93 8.58 -1.84
C LEU A 60 10.31 8.23 -0.39
N GLY A 61 11.29 7.34 -0.19
CA GLY A 61 11.73 6.89 1.13
C GLY A 61 10.84 5.83 1.77
N ALA A 62 9.92 5.18 1.04
CA ALA A 62 9.03 4.19 1.63
C ALA A 62 9.79 3.13 2.46
N GLY A 63 9.30 2.85 3.66
CA GLY A 63 9.93 1.88 4.56
C GLY A 63 11.02 2.46 5.47
N THR A 64 11.71 3.55 5.11
CA THR A 64 12.90 4.03 5.87
C THR A 64 12.59 4.71 7.21
N GLY A 65 11.33 5.00 7.50
CA GLY A 65 10.88 5.63 8.74
C GLY A 65 10.77 4.63 9.88
N CYS A 66 9.56 4.45 10.44
CA CYS A 66 9.35 3.51 11.56
C CYS A 66 9.48 2.02 11.20
N GLN A 67 9.78 1.68 9.94
CA GLN A 67 9.93 0.30 9.42
C GLN A 67 8.70 -0.61 9.56
N TRP A 68 7.58 -0.12 10.09
CA TRP A 68 6.38 -0.93 10.28
C TRP A 68 5.80 -1.43 8.96
N CYS A 69 5.81 -0.59 7.91
CA CYS A 69 5.26 -0.93 6.59
C CYS A 69 6.16 -1.82 5.74
N VAL A 70 7.43 -2.04 6.12
CA VAL A 70 8.42 -2.83 5.35
C VAL A 70 7.91 -4.20 4.93
N PRO A 71 7.26 -4.98 5.80
CA PRO A 71 6.83 -6.31 5.40
C PRO A 71 5.74 -6.25 4.31
N PHE A 72 4.83 -5.29 4.38
CA PHE A 72 3.86 -5.03 3.31
C PHE A 72 4.52 -4.60 2.00
N LEU A 73 5.59 -3.80 2.06
CA LEU A 73 6.38 -3.45 0.86
C LEU A 73 7.04 -4.69 0.23
N LYS A 74 7.57 -5.61 1.05
CA LYS A 74 8.09 -6.91 0.57
C LYS A 74 6.98 -7.71 -0.13
N LYS A 75 5.78 -7.79 0.47
CA LYS A 75 4.64 -8.52 -0.11
C LYS A 75 4.17 -7.93 -1.43
N LEU A 76 4.06 -6.59 -1.53
CA LEU A 76 3.68 -5.90 -2.76
C LEU A 76 4.74 -6.11 -3.86
N HIS A 77 6.03 -6.00 -3.51
CA HIS A 77 7.11 -6.29 -4.46
C HIS A 77 7.03 -7.74 -4.97
N GLN A 78 6.78 -8.71 -4.09
CA GLN A 78 6.62 -10.11 -4.48
C GLN A 78 5.44 -10.30 -5.44
N GLN A 79 4.28 -9.68 -5.18
CA GLN A 79 3.14 -9.73 -6.11
C GLN A 79 3.54 -9.24 -7.51
N HIS A 80 4.28 -8.12 -7.61
CA HIS A 80 4.79 -7.64 -8.89
C HIS A 80 5.73 -8.63 -9.57
N VAL A 81 6.67 -9.22 -8.83
CA VAL A 81 7.60 -10.23 -9.35
C VAL A 81 6.85 -11.46 -9.88
N ASP A 82 5.77 -11.85 -9.20
CA ASP A 82 4.91 -12.97 -9.60
C ASP A 82 3.99 -12.63 -10.79
N GLY A 83 3.99 -11.38 -11.26
CA GLY A 83 3.08 -10.90 -12.30
C GLY A 83 1.65 -10.65 -11.82
N GLU A 84 1.44 -10.66 -10.50
CA GLU A 84 0.15 -10.47 -9.86
C GLU A 84 -0.14 -8.99 -9.58
N PRO A 85 -1.43 -8.59 -9.54
CA PRO A 85 -1.81 -7.26 -9.10
C PRO A 85 -1.30 -6.97 -7.69
N MET A 86 -0.59 -5.84 -7.53
CA MET A 86 -0.16 -5.36 -6.23
C MET A 86 -1.35 -4.85 -5.42
N ASP A 87 -1.97 -5.73 -4.64
CA ASP A 87 -3.15 -5.46 -3.81
C ASP A 87 -2.89 -5.78 -2.33
N LEU A 88 -3.51 -4.99 -1.45
CA LEU A 88 -3.44 -5.18 -0.01
C LEU A 88 -4.85 -5.26 0.61
N PRO A 89 -5.34 -6.47 0.94
CA PRO A 89 -6.68 -6.68 1.48
C PRO A 89 -6.73 -6.37 2.98
N VAL A 90 -6.50 -5.11 3.32
CA VAL A 90 -6.62 -4.57 4.68
C VAL A 90 -7.29 -3.22 4.63
N SER A 91 -8.15 -2.92 5.61
CA SER A 91 -8.75 -1.60 5.68
C SER A 91 -7.69 -0.55 6.06
N PRO A 92 -7.73 0.67 5.47
CA PRO A 92 -6.80 1.75 5.85
C PRO A 92 -6.86 2.12 7.33
N ALA A 93 -8.06 2.04 7.94
CA ALA A 93 -8.28 2.35 9.35
C ALA A 93 -7.64 1.31 10.28
N GLU A 94 -7.82 0.02 9.99
CA GLU A 94 -7.16 -1.07 10.71
C GLU A 94 -5.65 -1.00 10.54
N TYR A 95 -5.17 -0.77 9.31
CA TYR A 95 -3.77 -0.59 8.99
C TYR A 95 -3.12 0.51 9.86
N ALA A 96 -3.74 1.69 9.96
CA ALA A 96 -3.27 2.77 10.82
C ALA A 96 -3.30 2.42 12.32
N THR A 97 -4.30 1.65 12.76
CA THR A 97 -4.43 1.17 14.13
C THR A 97 -3.30 0.21 14.50
N LEU A 98 -3.01 -0.77 13.63
CA LEU A 98 -1.93 -1.75 13.81
C LEU A 98 -0.56 -1.06 13.87
N ARG A 99 -0.32 -0.04 13.04
CA ARG A 99 0.90 0.77 13.14
C ARG A 99 1.01 1.46 14.49
N THR A 100 -0.09 2.02 14.99
CA THR A 100 -0.11 2.73 16.28
C THR A 100 0.25 1.78 17.41
N ARG A 101 -0.28 0.55 17.39
CA ARG A 101 0.13 -0.51 18.31
C ARG A 101 1.63 -0.81 18.18
N TYR A 102 2.12 -1.07 16.97
CA TYR A 102 3.53 -1.36 16.73
C TYR A 102 4.46 -0.25 17.24
N ARG A 103 4.10 1.03 17.05
CA ARG A 103 4.91 2.14 17.57
C ARG A 103 5.00 2.16 19.09
N ARG A 104 3.99 1.62 19.79
CA ARG A 104 3.96 1.54 21.26
C ARG A 104 4.66 0.28 21.78
N THR A 105 4.50 -0.85 21.11
CA THR A 105 4.93 -2.17 21.63
C THR A 105 6.15 -2.76 20.93
N GLY A 106 6.47 -2.30 19.72
CA GLY A 106 7.46 -2.93 18.85
C GLY A 106 6.99 -4.23 18.19
N GLU A 107 5.77 -4.69 18.50
CA GLU A 107 5.24 -5.98 18.05
C GLU A 107 4.39 -5.82 16.79
N ARG A 108 4.54 -6.77 15.86
CA ARG A 108 3.62 -6.98 14.74
C ARG A 108 2.70 -8.14 15.08
N THR A 109 1.44 -8.09 14.65
CA THR A 109 0.58 -9.28 14.69
C THR A 109 1.03 -10.29 13.64
N PRO A 110 0.81 -11.59 13.87
CA PRO A 110 1.21 -12.63 12.92
C PRO A 110 0.59 -12.41 11.53
N GLU A 111 -0.62 -11.85 11.41
CA GLU A 111 -1.21 -11.55 10.09
C GLU A 111 -0.49 -10.44 9.29
N THR A 112 0.34 -9.63 9.93
CA THR A 112 1.11 -8.54 9.30
C THR A 112 2.60 -8.85 9.13
N ALA A 113 3.00 -10.08 9.45
CA ALA A 113 4.36 -10.59 9.28
C ALA A 113 4.41 -11.53 8.06
N PRO A 114 4.76 -11.05 6.86
CA PRO A 114 5.29 -11.90 5.80
C PRO A 114 6.64 -12.40 6.30
N ASP A 115 6.66 -13.69 6.61
CA ASP A 115 7.81 -14.54 6.88
C ASP A 115 8.96 -13.87 7.62
N ARG A 116 9.05 -14.23 8.90
CA ARG A 116 10.25 -14.06 9.72
C ARG A 116 11.44 -14.55 8.89
N ASP A 117 12.36 -13.65 8.52
CA ASP A 117 13.65 -14.05 7.94
C ASP A 117 14.20 -15.18 8.85
N PRO A 118 14.57 -16.36 8.30
CA PRO A 118 15.09 -17.44 9.12
C PRO A 118 16.27 -16.89 9.93
N PRO A 119 16.43 -17.31 11.20
CA PRO A 119 17.53 -16.82 12.03
C PRO A 119 18.82 -17.02 11.24
N LEU A 120 19.53 -15.92 10.96
CA LEU A 120 20.90 -15.96 10.45
C LEU A 120 21.68 -16.82 11.45
N THR A 121 21.95 -18.06 11.06
CA THR A 121 22.92 -18.88 11.77
C THR A 121 24.24 -18.13 11.69
N PRO A 122 24.95 -17.89 12.80
CA PRO A 122 26.29 -17.34 12.73
C PRO A 122 27.11 -18.26 11.83
N ASP A 123 27.81 -17.68 10.84
CA ASP A 123 28.84 -18.39 10.10
C ASP A 123 29.86 -18.96 11.10
N GLU A 124 29.97 -20.30 11.15
CA GLU A 124 31.07 -21.03 11.81
C GLU A 124 32.33 -21.01 10.95
#